data_AF-A0AAE3YTS3-F1
#
_entry.id   AF-A0AAE3YTS3-F1
#
_cell.length_a   1.000
_cell.length_b   1.000
_cell.length_c   1.000
_cell.angle_alpha   90.00
_cell.angle_beta   90.00
_cell.angle_gamma   90.00
#
_symmetry.space_group_name_H-M   'P 1'
#
loop_
_entity.id
_entity.type
_entity.pdbx_description
1 polymer ?
#
loop_
_entity_poly.entity_id
_entity_poly.type
_entity_poly.pdbx_seq_one_letter_code
_entity_poly.pdbx_strand_id
1 'polypeptide(L)'
;MTPARSGTVHRAGLLDALCRAHAALLTDTRVAALPPTVQHQLSQAADTLGIFARDHGRAADAQTIFITAFLIDQRRHVTEPGNTGYARDLSVSYDRLGDLARAVGQGERAAGLYQQALTIRERLAAAEPDNTGHARDLSISYERLGDLAVRAGRMEEARTLLRRAAHTRRTLLHQEPARVDLAEELSVTLAALADTLEGTARTSVMTEIITILTPLQHAGILTAKGTAVIHRANP
;
A
#
# COMPACT_ATOMS: atom_id res chain seq x y z
N MET A 1 3.43 -2.31 45.77
CA MET A 1 4.46 -2.82 44.84
C MET A 1 3.76 -3.33 43.59
N THR A 2 3.90 -2.63 42.46
CA THR A 2 3.26 -2.98 41.19
C THR A 2 4.36 -3.22 40.15
N PRO A 3 4.52 -4.43 39.58
CA PRO A 3 5.43 -4.64 38.47
C PRO A 3 4.65 -4.55 37.16
N ALA A 4 4.48 -3.35 36.61
CA ALA A 4 3.90 -3.12 35.28
C ALA A 4 4.96 -2.70 34.22
N ARG A 5 6.25 -2.94 34.49
CA ARG A 5 7.36 -2.47 33.63
C ARG A 5 8.06 -3.55 32.78
N SER A 6 7.71 -4.83 32.94
CA SER A 6 8.46 -5.92 32.27
C SER A 6 8.05 -6.16 30.81
N GLY A 7 6.83 -5.84 30.40
CA GLY A 7 6.31 -6.17 29.06
C GLY A 7 6.74 -5.20 27.95
N THR A 8 6.87 -3.91 28.26
CA THR A 8 7.24 -2.86 27.29
C THR A 8 8.74 -2.84 27.01
N VAL A 9 9.58 -3.07 28.03
CA VAL A 9 11.04 -3.11 27.88
C VAL A 9 11.48 -4.32 27.03
N HIS A 10 10.81 -5.46 27.19
CA HIS A 10 11.16 -6.67 26.43
C HIS A 10 10.72 -6.59 24.96
N ARG A 11 9.57 -5.97 24.67
CA ARG A 11 9.09 -5.72 23.31
C ARG A 11 9.97 -4.72 22.55
N ALA A 12 10.45 -3.66 23.21
CA ALA A 12 11.41 -2.73 22.62
C ALA A 12 12.73 -3.44 22.27
N GLY A 13 13.26 -4.26 23.19
CA GLY A 13 14.48 -5.03 22.94
C GLY A 13 14.37 -6.05 21.80
N LEU A 14 13.20 -6.67 21.63
CA LEU A 14 12.94 -7.60 20.52
C LEU A 14 12.92 -6.88 19.17
N LEU A 15 12.19 -5.77 19.06
CA LEU A 15 12.15 -4.99 17.81
C LEU A 15 13.54 -4.43 17.46
N ASP A 16 14.30 -3.99 18.47
CA ASP A 16 15.69 -3.57 18.30
C ASP A 16 16.57 -4.68 17.74
N ALA A 17 16.47 -5.90 18.28
CA ALA A 17 17.20 -7.05 17.79
C ALA A 17 16.80 -7.43 16.36
N LEU A 18 15.49 -7.45 16.06
CA LEU A 18 14.97 -7.78 14.73
C LEU A 18 15.41 -6.78 13.67
N CYS A 19 15.29 -5.47 13.93
CA CYS A 19 15.73 -4.43 13.02
C CYS A 19 17.23 -4.51 12.75
N ARG A 20 18.06 -4.68 13.80
CA ARG A 20 19.51 -4.83 13.63
C ARG A 20 19.87 -6.06 12.82
N ALA A 21 19.26 -7.21 13.12
CA ALA A 21 19.54 -8.45 12.41
C ALA A 21 19.13 -8.38 10.94
N HIS A 22 17.95 -7.83 10.64
CA HIS A 22 17.48 -7.66 9.26
C HIS A 22 18.34 -6.65 8.50
N ALA A 23 18.66 -5.51 9.09
CA ALA A 23 19.53 -4.53 8.43
C ALA A 23 20.91 -5.12 8.10
N ALA A 24 21.52 -5.83 9.07
CA ALA A 24 22.80 -6.50 8.85
C ALA A 24 22.72 -7.53 7.71
N LEU A 25 21.70 -8.39 7.73
CA LEU A 25 21.49 -9.40 6.71
C LEU A 25 21.32 -8.77 5.33
N LEU A 26 20.46 -7.75 5.19
CA LEU A 26 20.19 -7.12 3.90
C LEU A 26 21.42 -6.39 3.33
N THR A 27 22.32 -5.88 4.19
CA THR A 27 23.59 -5.27 3.75
C THR A 27 24.69 -6.26 3.41
N ASP A 28 24.53 -7.54 3.77
CA ASP A 28 25.51 -8.58 3.53
C ASP A 28 25.60 -8.89 2.03
N THR A 29 26.79 -8.76 1.45
CA THR A 29 27.02 -8.99 0.01
C THR A 29 26.70 -10.41 -0.40
N ARG A 30 26.72 -11.38 0.52
CA ARG A 30 26.36 -12.78 0.27
C ARG A 30 24.88 -12.97 -0.03
N VAL A 31 24.01 -12.02 0.35
CA VAL A 31 22.58 -12.07 -0.02
C VAL A 31 22.39 -12.10 -1.53
N ALA A 32 23.30 -11.48 -2.28
CA ALA A 32 23.34 -11.52 -3.75
C ALA A 32 23.41 -12.94 -4.33
N ALA A 33 24.09 -13.84 -3.61
CA ALA A 33 24.37 -15.20 -4.04
C ALA A 33 23.33 -16.20 -3.52
N LEU A 34 22.36 -15.76 -2.71
CA LEU A 34 21.29 -16.62 -2.21
C LEU A 34 20.34 -17.00 -3.35
N PRO A 35 19.65 -18.15 -3.26
CA PRO A 35 18.63 -18.52 -4.22
C PRO A 35 17.56 -17.42 -4.35
N PRO A 36 16.98 -17.19 -5.53
CA PRO A 36 16.03 -16.09 -5.72
C PRO A 36 14.79 -16.17 -4.83
N THR A 37 14.35 -17.38 -4.49
CA THR A 37 13.26 -17.63 -3.52
C THR A 37 13.60 -17.11 -2.13
N VAL A 38 14.84 -17.26 -1.67
CA VAL A 38 15.29 -16.74 -0.38
C VAL A 38 15.40 -15.22 -0.43
N GLN A 39 15.91 -14.66 -1.54
CA GLN A 39 15.94 -13.20 -1.71
C GLN A 39 14.52 -12.59 -1.69
N HIS A 40 13.55 -13.24 -2.33
CA HIS A 40 12.14 -12.86 -2.27
C HIS A 40 11.59 -12.87 -0.85
N GLN A 41 11.80 -13.97 -0.12
CA GLN A 41 11.34 -14.10 1.27
C GLN A 41 11.98 -13.05 2.18
N LEU A 42 13.26 -12.72 1.97
CA LEU A 42 13.94 -11.65 2.70
C LEU A 42 13.35 -10.28 2.41
N SER A 43 13.03 -9.98 1.15
CA SER A 43 12.34 -8.74 0.79
C SER A 43 10.95 -8.65 1.44
N GLN A 44 10.15 -9.73 1.39
CA GLN A 44 8.83 -9.77 2.04
C GLN A 44 8.89 -9.62 3.57
N ALA A 45 9.88 -10.24 4.21
CA ALA A 45 10.10 -10.10 5.65
C ALA A 45 10.53 -8.67 6.01
N ALA A 46 11.41 -8.07 5.20
CA ALA A 46 11.82 -6.68 5.34
C ALA A 46 10.62 -5.73 5.21
N ASP A 47 9.70 -6.00 4.28
CA ASP A 47 8.48 -5.23 4.10
C ASP A 47 7.62 -5.21 5.38
N THR A 48 7.40 -6.39 5.95
CA THR A 48 6.62 -6.55 7.19
C THR A 48 7.29 -5.86 8.37
N LEU A 49 8.60 -6.06 8.55
CA LEU A 49 9.35 -5.46 9.65
C LEU A 49 9.47 -3.95 9.50
N GLY A 50 9.63 -3.43 8.28
CA GLY A 50 9.69 -2.01 7.99
C GLY A 50 8.37 -1.30 8.33
N ILE A 51 7.22 -1.90 7.97
CA ILE A 51 5.89 -1.39 8.36
C ILE A 51 5.77 -1.37 9.89
N PHE A 52 6.12 -2.48 10.55
CA PHE A 52 6.04 -2.59 12.00
C PHE A 52 6.95 -1.57 12.70
N ALA A 53 8.19 -1.37 12.24
CA ALA A 53 9.11 -0.37 12.77
C ALA A 53 8.56 1.06 12.60
N ARG A 54 8.02 1.39 11.43
CA ARG A 54 7.39 2.69 11.17
C ARG A 54 6.23 2.95 12.13
N ASP A 55 5.35 1.97 12.30
CA ASP A 55 4.16 2.10 13.15
C ASP A 55 4.51 2.25 14.65
N HIS A 56 5.72 1.87 15.04
CA HIS A 56 6.29 2.09 16.38
C HIS A 56 7.20 3.34 16.47
N GLY A 57 7.13 4.24 15.48
CA GLY A 57 7.88 5.50 15.48
C GLY A 57 9.37 5.37 15.13
N ARG A 58 9.83 4.19 14.69
CA ARG A 58 11.22 3.93 14.30
C ARG A 58 11.44 4.19 12.81
N ALA A 59 11.23 5.44 12.39
CA ALA A 59 11.27 5.84 10.98
C ALA A 59 12.63 5.59 10.31
N ALA A 60 13.74 5.80 11.04
CA ALA A 60 15.08 5.57 10.51
C ALA A 60 15.34 4.07 10.21
N ASP A 61 14.94 3.18 11.12
CA ASP A 61 15.08 1.74 10.91
C ASP A 61 14.20 1.26 9.74
N ALA A 62 12.95 1.72 9.69
CA ALA A 62 12.05 1.42 8.58
C ALA A 62 12.65 1.86 7.25
N GLN A 63 13.24 3.06 7.20
CA GLN A 63 13.93 3.57 6.01
C GLN A 63 15.09 2.69 5.59
N THR A 64 15.98 2.32 6.51
CA THR A 64 17.11 1.42 6.19
C THR A 64 16.62 0.08 5.65
N ILE A 65 15.60 -0.51 6.30
CA ILE A 65 15.05 -1.81 5.90
C ILE A 65 14.44 -1.73 4.49
N PHE A 66 13.57 -0.75 4.22
CA PHE A 66 12.94 -0.62 2.91
C PHE A 66 13.93 -0.27 1.79
N ILE A 67 14.93 0.59 2.05
CA ILE A 67 15.97 0.89 1.05
C ILE A 67 16.73 -0.37 0.68
N THR A 68 17.06 -1.20 1.66
CA THR A 68 17.86 -2.39 1.40
C THR A 68 17.05 -3.50 0.73
N ALA A 69 15.77 -3.66 1.09
CA ALA A 69 14.83 -4.52 0.36
C ALA A 69 14.68 -4.09 -1.10
N PHE A 70 14.53 -2.78 -1.34
CA PHE A 70 14.49 -2.21 -2.68
C PHE A 70 15.72 -2.58 -3.51
N LEU A 71 16.93 -2.53 -2.94
CA LEU A 71 18.15 -2.89 -3.66
C LEU A 71 18.20 -4.37 -4.06
N ILE A 72 17.61 -5.26 -3.26
CA ILE A 72 17.47 -6.69 -3.61
C ILE A 72 16.49 -6.85 -4.77
N ASP A 73 15.31 -6.26 -4.67
CA ASP A 73 14.28 -6.38 -5.71
C ASP A 73 14.71 -5.72 -7.03
N GLN A 74 15.40 -4.58 -6.96
CA GLN A 74 15.98 -3.92 -8.12
C GLN A 74 17.01 -4.82 -8.81
N ARG A 75 17.91 -5.46 -8.05
CA ARG A 75 18.91 -6.36 -8.62
C ARG A 75 18.28 -7.58 -9.28
N ARG A 76 17.29 -8.18 -8.62
CA ARG A 76 16.53 -9.32 -9.15
C ARG A 76 15.84 -8.93 -10.45
N HIS A 77 15.16 -7.79 -10.48
CA HIS A 77 14.50 -7.29 -11.67
C HIS A 77 15.49 -6.99 -12.81
N VAL A 78 16.67 -6.43 -12.54
CA VAL A 78 17.70 -6.20 -13.57
C VAL A 78 18.26 -7.52 -14.13
N THR A 79 18.38 -8.55 -13.29
CA THR A 79 18.91 -9.86 -13.68
C THR A 79 17.90 -10.65 -14.51
N GLU A 80 16.61 -10.54 -14.18
CA GLU A 80 15.51 -11.17 -14.92
C GLU A 80 14.38 -10.16 -15.22
N PRO A 81 14.54 -9.25 -16.20
CA PRO A 81 13.55 -8.19 -16.47
C PRO A 81 12.17 -8.70 -16.91
N GLY A 82 12.12 -9.92 -17.48
CA GLY A 82 10.88 -10.57 -17.90
C GLY A 82 10.11 -11.26 -16.77
N ASN A 83 10.67 -11.33 -15.56
CA ASN A 83 10.02 -11.97 -14.43
C ASN A 83 8.97 -11.01 -13.80
N THR A 84 7.68 -11.31 -14.00
CA THR A 84 6.57 -10.46 -13.56
C THR A 84 6.47 -10.38 -12.04
N GLY A 85 6.87 -11.44 -11.32
CA GLY A 85 6.98 -11.44 -9.87
C GLY A 85 8.04 -10.44 -9.36
N TYR A 86 9.21 -10.40 -9.99
CA TYR A 86 10.28 -9.47 -9.58
C TYR A 86 9.93 -8.03 -9.90
N ALA A 87 9.28 -7.79 -11.04
CA ALA A 87 8.74 -6.47 -11.36
C ALA A 87 7.70 -6.03 -10.32
N ARG A 88 6.80 -6.93 -9.91
CA ARG A 88 5.80 -6.65 -8.87
C ARG A 88 6.47 -6.29 -7.54
N ASP A 89 7.43 -7.09 -7.07
CA ASP A 89 8.20 -6.83 -5.84
C ASP A 89 8.85 -5.44 -5.88
N LEU A 90 9.52 -5.09 -6.98
CA LEU A 90 10.14 -3.78 -7.17
C LEU A 90 9.11 -2.63 -7.11
N SER A 91 7.92 -2.82 -7.69
CA SER A 91 6.84 -1.83 -7.63
C SER A 91 6.36 -1.60 -6.19
N VAL A 92 6.29 -2.64 -5.37
CA VAL A 92 5.94 -2.54 -3.94
C VAL A 92 7.03 -1.82 -3.17
N SER A 93 8.30 -2.10 -3.44
CA SER A 93 9.44 -1.40 -2.84
C SER A 93 9.42 0.11 -3.12
N TYR A 94 9.13 0.53 -4.37
CA TYR A 94 8.91 1.94 -4.69
C TYR A 94 7.78 2.57 -3.87
N ASP A 95 6.69 1.84 -3.73
CA ASP A 95 5.54 2.24 -2.93
C ASP A 95 5.89 2.45 -1.44
N ARG A 96 6.69 1.56 -0.83
CA ARG A 96 7.14 1.72 0.56
C ARG A 96 8.01 2.95 0.74
N LEU A 97 8.94 3.18 -0.18
CA LEU A 97 9.79 4.37 -0.16
C LEU A 97 8.97 5.65 -0.37
N GLY A 98 7.95 5.61 -1.24
CA GLY A 98 7.01 6.72 -1.45
C GLY A 98 6.21 7.04 -0.19
N ASP A 99 5.74 6.01 0.53
CA ASP A 99 5.03 6.17 1.81
C ASP A 99 5.91 6.84 2.87
N LEU A 100 7.19 6.47 2.95
CA LEU A 100 8.15 7.12 3.84
C LEU A 100 8.39 8.58 3.45
N ALA A 101 8.66 8.85 2.17
CA ALA A 101 8.87 10.21 1.68
C ALA A 101 7.65 11.11 1.99
N ARG A 102 6.43 10.60 1.77
CA ARG A 102 5.19 11.29 2.10
C ARG A 102 5.07 11.57 3.60
N ALA A 103 5.40 10.60 4.45
CA ALA A 103 5.31 10.73 5.91
C ALA A 103 6.21 11.84 6.48
N VAL A 104 7.36 12.10 5.84
CA VAL A 104 8.29 13.18 6.22
C VAL A 104 8.10 14.47 5.42
N GLY A 105 6.98 14.61 4.71
CA GLY A 105 6.64 15.83 3.97
C GLY A 105 7.35 16.02 2.62
N GLN A 106 8.06 15.01 2.12
CA GLN A 106 8.74 15.05 0.82
C GLN A 106 7.79 14.66 -0.31
N GLY A 107 6.76 15.48 -0.54
CA GLY A 107 5.67 15.19 -1.48
C GLY A 107 6.12 14.93 -2.93
N GLU A 108 7.05 15.72 -3.47
CA GLU A 108 7.55 15.53 -4.84
C GLU A 108 8.34 14.23 -4.98
N ARG A 109 9.18 13.90 -3.99
CA ARG A 109 9.89 12.62 -3.95
C ARG A 109 8.92 11.45 -3.89
N ALA A 110 7.87 11.55 -3.07
CA ALA A 110 6.83 10.53 -2.99
C ALA A 110 6.11 10.34 -4.33
N ALA A 111 5.75 11.43 -5.01
CA ALA A 111 5.12 11.38 -6.33
C ALA A 111 6.02 10.69 -7.36
N GLY A 112 7.31 11.02 -7.40
CA GLY A 112 8.28 10.36 -8.28
C GLY A 112 8.36 8.85 -8.03
N LEU A 113 8.40 8.43 -6.76
CA LEU A 113 8.45 7.01 -6.39
C LEU A 113 7.16 6.26 -6.75
N TYR A 114 5.99 6.83 -6.45
CA TYR A 114 4.71 6.23 -6.83
C TYR A 114 4.53 6.17 -8.36
N GLN A 115 5.08 7.13 -9.10
CA GLN A 115 5.06 7.10 -10.57
C GLN A 115 5.90 5.95 -11.14
N GLN A 116 7.06 5.64 -10.53
CA GLN A 116 7.84 4.45 -10.91
C GLN A 116 7.07 3.15 -10.64
N ALA A 117 6.41 3.04 -9.48
CA ALA A 117 5.54 1.91 -9.16
C ALA A 117 4.39 1.78 -10.17
N LEU A 118 3.74 2.90 -10.52
CA LEU A 118 2.64 2.94 -11.49
C LEU A 118 3.09 2.42 -12.85
N THR A 119 4.22 2.90 -13.38
CA THR A 119 4.73 2.47 -14.69
C THR A 119 4.98 0.96 -14.75
N ILE A 120 5.49 0.35 -13.68
CA ILE A 120 5.67 -1.10 -13.64
C ILE A 120 4.31 -1.82 -13.61
N ARG A 121 3.38 -1.36 -12.77
CA ARG A 121 2.07 -1.99 -12.62
C ARG A 121 1.16 -1.84 -13.83
N GLU A 122 1.26 -0.75 -14.58
CA GLU A 122 0.58 -0.59 -15.86
C GLU A 122 1.06 -1.65 -16.86
N ARG A 123 2.37 -1.91 -16.92
CA ARG A 123 2.93 -2.98 -17.78
C ARG A 123 2.47 -4.36 -17.34
N LEU A 124 2.48 -4.64 -16.04
CA LEU A 124 2.02 -5.92 -15.49
C LEU A 124 0.55 -6.18 -15.77
N ALA A 125 -0.32 -5.19 -15.53
CA ALA A 125 -1.75 -5.31 -15.80
C ALA A 125 -2.06 -5.43 -17.30
N ALA A 126 -1.25 -4.83 -18.17
CA ALA A 126 -1.39 -4.99 -19.62
C ALA A 126 -0.91 -6.37 -20.11
N ALA A 127 0.15 -6.92 -19.51
CA ALA A 127 0.70 -8.22 -19.86
C ALA A 127 -0.18 -9.37 -19.37
N GLU A 128 -0.81 -9.22 -18.20
CA GLU A 128 -1.68 -10.23 -17.58
C GLU A 128 -3.03 -9.60 -17.15
N PRO A 129 -3.95 -9.31 -18.09
CA PRO A 129 -5.19 -8.58 -17.79
C PRO A 129 -6.15 -9.30 -16.83
N ASP A 130 -6.09 -10.63 -16.79
CA ASP A 130 -6.94 -11.46 -15.92
C ASP A 130 -6.36 -11.63 -14.51
N ASN A 131 -5.14 -11.12 -14.26
CA ASN A 131 -4.52 -11.21 -12.95
C ASN A 131 -5.08 -10.13 -12.01
N THR A 132 -6.04 -10.52 -11.17
CA THR A 132 -6.71 -9.63 -10.20
C THR A 132 -5.72 -8.99 -9.22
N GLY A 133 -4.61 -9.68 -8.92
CA GLY A 133 -3.53 -9.14 -8.11
C GLY A 133 -2.83 -7.94 -8.76
N HIS A 134 -2.53 -8.01 -10.06
CA HIS A 134 -1.91 -6.90 -10.79
C HIS A 134 -2.86 -5.71 -10.96
N ALA A 135 -4.13 -5.99 -11.25
CA ALA A 135 -5.16 -4.96 -11.29
C ALA A 135 -5.33 -4.25 -9.93
N ARG A 136 -5.30 -4.99 -8.81
CA ARG A 136 -5.37 -4.40 -7.47
C ARG A 136 -4.18 -3.49 -7.19
N ASP A 137 -2.96 -3.95 -7.46
CA ASP A 137 -1.74 -3.15 -7.29
C ASP A 137 -1.77 -1.87 -8.13
N LEU A 138 -2.25 -1.96 -9.37
CA LEU A 138 -2.42 -0.79 -10.24
C LEU A 138 -3.39 0.24 -9.63
N SER A 139 -4.51 -0.22 -9.04
CA SER A 139 -5.46 0.67 -8.35
C SER A 139 -4.83 1.39 -7.16
N ILE A 140 -3.92 0.73 -6.42
CA ILE A 140 -3.21 1.31 -5.27
C ILE A 140 -2.28 2.44 -5.74
N SER A 141 -1.60 2.29 -6.87
CA SER A 141 -0.77 3.36 -7.44
C SER A 141 -1.57 4.62 -7.78
N TYR A 142 -2.74 4.45 -8.42
CA TYR A 142 -3.62 5.58 -8.71
C TYR A 142 -4.15 6.26 -7.43
N GLU A 143 -4.55 5.48 -6.43
CA GLU A 143 -5.00 6.03 -5.15
C GLU A 143 -3.91 6.87 -4.46
N ARG A 144 -2.69 6.35 -4.37
CA ARG A 144 -1.56 7.03 -3.74
C ARG A 144 -1.19 8.35 -4.43
N LEU A 145 -1.18 8.37 -5.76
CA LEU A 145 -0.96 9.59 -6.54
C LEU A 145 -2.15 10.56 -6.39
N GLY A 146 -3.38 10.05 -6.37
CA GLY A 146 -4.58 10.82 -6.13
C GLY A 146 -4.55 11.53 -4.78
N ASP A 147 -4.18 10.81 -3.71
CA ASP A 147 -4.01 11.37 -2.37
C ASP A 147 -2.96 12.47 -2.30
N LEU A 148 -1.83 12.31 -3.02
CA LEU A 148 -0.81 13.37 -3.12
C LEU A 148 -1.34 14.58 -3.88
N ALA A 149 -2.11 14.37 -4.96
CA ALA A 149 -2.72 15.46 -5.72
C ALA A 149 -3.74 16.24 -4.87
N VAL A 150 -4.55 15.57 -4.06
CA VAL A 150 -5.45 16.22 -3.08
C VAL A 150 -4.66 17.11 -2.13
N ARG A 151 -3.60 16.57 -1.50
CA ARG A 151 -2.75 17.31 -0.55
C ARG A 151 -2.07 18.51 -1.17
N ALA A 152 -1.80 18.45 -2.47
CA ALA A 152 -1.17 19.53 -3.22
C ALA A 152 -2.18 20.50 -3.88
N GLY A 153 -3.49 20.37 -3.61
CA GLY A 153 -4.52 21.26 -4.17
C GLY A 153 -4.89 20.97 -5.64
N ARG A 154 -4.36 19.91 -6.25
CA ARG A 154 -4.58 19.57 -7.67
C ARG A 154 -5.82 18.69 -7.84
N MET A 155 -6.99 19.28 -7.63
CA MET A 155 -8.26 18.54 -7.50
C MET A 155 -8.67 17.81 -8.79
N GLU A 156 -8.43 18.38 -9.98
CA GLU A 156 -8.77 17.70 -11.24
C GLU A 156 -7.90 16.45 -11.50
N GLU A 157 -6.61 16.55 -11.20
CA GLU A 157 -5.68 15.43 -11.28
C GLU A 157 -6.08 14.33 -10.27
N ALA A 158 -6.33 14.72 -9.01
CA ALA A 158 -6.79 13.83 -7.97
C ALA A 158 -8.05 13.07 -8.38
N ARG A 159 -9.07 13.78 -8.88
CA ARG A 159 -10.34 13.19 -9.33
C ARG A 159 -10.13 12.20 -10.47
N THR A 160 -9.25 12.51 -11.42
CA THR A 160 -8.92 11.63 -12.54
C THR A 160 -8.28 10.33 -12.05
N LEU A 161 -7.29 10.43 -11.17
CA LEU A 161 -6.59 9.29 -10.60
C LEU A 161 -7.52 8.43 -9.72
N LEU A 162 -8.28 9.06 -8.82
CA LEU A 162 -9.22 8.36 -7.94
C LEU A 162 -10.35 7.68 -8.72
N ARG A 163 -10.81 8.25 -9.84
CA ARG A 163 -11.75 7.57 -10.74
C ARG A 163 -11.15 6.33 -11.38
N ARG A 164 -9.89 6.37 -11.83
CA ARG A 164 -9.19 5.19 -12.37
C ARG A 164 -9.06 4.10 -11.29
N ALA A 165 -8.62 4.47 -10.09
CA ALA A 165 -8.55 3.55 -8.95
C ALA A 165 -9.91 2.90 -8.63
N ALA A 166 -10.96 3.71 -8.48
CA ALA A 166 -12.30 3.23 -8.17
C ALA A 166 -12.89 2.36 -9.29
N HIS A 167 -12.64 2.69 -10.56
CA HIS A 167 -13.07 1.86 -11.67
C HIS A 167 -12.43 0.47 -11.62
N THR A 168 -11.11 0.38 -11.42
CA THR A 168 -10.43 -0.91 -11.28
C THR A 168 -10.95 -1.71 -10.08
N ARG A 169 -11.11 -1.07 -8.92
CA ARG A 169 -11.63 -1.74 -7.71
C ARG A 169 -13.08 -2.19 -7.85
N ARG A 170 -13.93 -1.46 -8.58
CA ARG A 170 -15.29 -1.91 -8.94
C ARG A 170 -15.26 -3.19 -9.76
N THR A 171 -14.42 -3.25 -10.80
CA THR A 171 -14.29 -4.45 -11.62
C THR A 171 -13.83 -5.65 -10.79
N LEU A 172 -12.85 -5.45 -9.92
CA LEU A 172 -12.37 -6.49 -9.01
C LEU A 172 -13.45 -6.97 -8.04
N LEU A 173 -14.20 -6.05 -7.43
CA LEU A 173 -15.29 -6.42 -6.52
C LEU A 173 -16.42 -7.14 -7.25
N HIS A 174 -16.72 -6.77 -8.49
CA HIS A 174 -17.68 -7.49 -9.32
C HIS A 174 -17.22 -8.92 -9.62
N GLN A 175 -15.93 -9.13 -9.89
CA GLN A 175 -15.34 -10.45 -10.13
C GLN A 175 -15.30 -11.31 -8.85
N GLU A 176 -15.05 -10.69 -7.70
CA GLU A 176 -14.94 -11.37 -6.41
C GLU A 176 -15.87 -10.75 -5.33
N PRO A 177 -17.21 -10.88 -5.43
CA PRO A 177 -18.15 -10.15 -4.55
C PRO A 177 -18.07 -10.50 -3.05
N ALA A 178 -17.51 -11.66 -2.71
CA ALA A 178 -17.36 -12.10 -1.32
C ALA A 178 -16.15 -11.46 -0.60
N ARG A 179 -15.31 -10.71 -1.32
CA ARG A 179 -14.09 -10.10 -0.77
C ARG A 179 -14.41 -8.81 -0.03
N VAL A 180 -14.57 -8.93 1.29
CA VAL A 180 -14.77 -7.80 2.22
C VAL A 180 -13.67 -6.74 2.06
N ASP A 181 -12.43 -7.17 1.90
CA ASP A 181 -11.28 -6.28 1.73
C ASP A 181 -11.35 -5.45 0.44
N LEU A 182 -11.84 -6.02 -0.67
CA LEU A 182 -12.04 -5.27 -1.92
C LEU A 182 -13.19 -4.26 -1.80
N ALA A 183 -14.27 -4.63 -1.10
CA ALA A 183 -15.38 -3.73 -0.82
C ALA A 183 -14.92 -2.52 -0.01
N GLU A 184 -14.16 -2.75 1.07
CA GLU A 184 -13.61 -1.67 1.89
C GLU A 184 -12.60 -0.81 1.15
N GLU A 185 -11.70 -1.41 0.36
CA GLU A 185 -10.76 -0.66 -0.48
C GLU A 185 -11.46 0.23 -1.50
N LEU A 186 -12.50 -0.27 -2.18
CA LEU A 186 -13.31 0.54 -3.08
C LEU A 186 -13.95 1.70 -2.33
N SER A 187 -14.62 1.44 -1.21
CA SER A 187 -15.30 2.47 -0.43
C SER A 187 -14.38 3.57 0.08
N VAL A 188 -13.12 3.24 0.40
CA VAL A 188 -12.10 4.24 0.79
C VAL A 188 -11.73 5.14 -0.37
N THR A 189 -11.49 4.56 -1.55
CA THR A 189 -11.22 5.36 -2.76
C THR A 189 -12.41 6.23 -3.12
N LEU A 190 -13.64 5.71 -2.97
CA LEU A 190 -14.87 6.47 -3.19
C LEU A 190 -15.00 7.62 -2.19
N ALA A 191 -14.64 7.42 -0.92
CA ALA A 191 -14.66 8.48 0.07
C ALA A 191 -13.65 9.59 -0.27
N ALA A 192 -12.43 9.22 -0.69
CA ALA A 192 -11.43 10.16 -1.18
C ALA A 192 -11.91 10.88 -2.45
N LEU A 193 -12.55 10.17 -3.38
CA LEU A 193 -13.14 10.77 -4.58
C LEU A 193 -14.25 11.76 -4.22
N ALA A 194 -15.12 11.42 -3.28
CA ALA A 194 -16.21 12.28 -2.82
C ALA A 194 -15.69 13.60 -2.22
N ASP A 195 -14.50 13.59 -1.60
CA ASP A 195 -13.83 14.81 -1.11
C ASP A 195 -13.37 15.75 -2.21
N THR A 196 -13.23 15.25 -3.44
CA THR A 196 -12.92 16.06 -4.63
C THR A 196 -14.18 16.51 -5.39
N LEU A 197 -15.38 16.15 -4.93
CA LEU A 197 -16.65 16.35 -5.61
C LEU A 197 -17.60 17.23 -4.79
N GLU A 198 -18.52 17.87 -5.49
CA GLU A 198 -19.57 18.72 -4.91
C GLU A 198 -20.96 18.31 -5.43
N GLY A 199 -22.00 18.77 -4.72
CA GLY A 199 -23.40 18.60 -5.12
C GLY A 199 -23.81 17.15 -5.36
N THR A 200 -24.54 16.93 -6.45
CA THR A 200 -25.15 15.63 -6.79
C THR A 200 -24.11 14.54 -7.04
N ALA A 201 -22.94 14.89 -7.60
CA ALA A 201 -21.87 13.92 -7.85
C ALA A 201 -21.29 13.36 -6.54
N ARG A 202 -21.11 14.22 -5.53
CA ARG A 202 -20.68 13.79 -4.18
C ARG A 202 -21.71 12.87 -3.55
N THR A 203 -22.99 13.26 -3.57
CA THR A 203 -24.08 12.45 -3.00
C THR A 203 -24.17 11.08 -3.66
N SER A 204 -24.06 11.00 -4.99
CA SER A 204 -24.08 9.72 -5.72
C SER A 204 -22.97 8.78 -5.27
N VAL A 205 -21.75 9.30 -5.06
CA VAL A 205 -20.61 8.48 -4.61
C VAL A 205 -20.80 8.04 -3.16
N MET A 206 -21.33 8.89 -2.29
CA MET A 206 -21.63 8.51 -0.90
C MET A 206 -22.72 7.43 -0.82
N THR A 207 -23.77 7.53 -1.64
CA THR A 207 -24.80 6.48 -1.75
C THR A 207 -24.22 5.14 -2.21
N GLU A 208 -23.26 5.17 -3.14
CA GLU A 208 -22.56 3.96 -3.58
C GLU A 208 -21.79 3.31 -2.42
N ILE A 209 -21.08 4.09 -1.60
CA ILE A 209 -20.38 3.59 -0.40
C ILE A 209 -21.36 2.88 0.55
N ILE A 210 -22.50 3.51 0.84
CA ILE A 210 -23.54 2.93 1.71
C ILE A 210 -24.03 1.61 1.13
N THR A 211 -24.29 1.57 -0.19
CA THR A 211 -24.77 0.36 -0.87
C THR A 211 -23.78 -0.79 -0.78
N ILE A 212 -22.48 -0.50 -0.91
CA ILE A 212 -21.41 -1.50 -0.81
C ILE A 212 -21.25 -2.02 0.63
N LEU A 213 -21.24 -1.12 1.62
CA LEU A 213 -20.85 -1.48 2.99
C LEU A 213 -22.01 -1.91 3.90
N THR A 214 -23.25 -1.50 3.62
CA THR A 214 -24.41 -1.86 4.48
C THR A 214 -24.60 -3.37 4.65
N PRO A 215 -24.51 -4.22 3.59
CA PRO A 215 -24.61 -5.66 3.76
C PRO A 215 -23.53 -6.23 4.68
N LEU A 216 -22.30 -5.70 4.58
CA LEU A 216 -21.16 -6.12 5.39
C LEU A 216 -21.30 -5.68 6.86
N GLN A 217 -21.86 -4.48 7.08
CA GLN A 217 -22.20 -3.97 8.40
C GLN A 217 -23.25 -4.86 9.08
N HIS A 218 -24.34 -5.19 8.38
CA HIS A 218 -25.38 -6.07 8.92
C HIS A 218 -24.88 -7.49 9.22
N ALA A 219 -23.95 -7.99 8.41
CA ALA A 219 -23.30 -9.28 8.65
C ALA A 219 -22.26 -9.25 9.79
N GLY A 220 -21.92 -8.07 10.34
CA GLY A 220 -20.93 -7.93 11.41
C GLY A 220 -19.49 -8.24 11.01
N ILE A 221 -19.19 -8.19 9.70
CA ILE A 221 -17.87 -8.54 9.14
C ILE A 221 -17.06 -7.31 8.67
N LEU A 222 -17.61 -6.11 8.89
CA LEU A 222 -16.96 -4.85 8.57
C LEU A 222 -15.78 -4.59 9.52
N THR A 223 -14.63 -4.20 9.00
CA THR A 223 -13.48 -3.80 9.81
C THR A 223 -13.68 -2.41 10.41
N ALA A 224 -12.81 -2.01 11.33
CA ALA A 224 -12.82 -0.64 11.87
C ALA A 224 -12.70 0.43 10.76
N LYS A 225 -11.95 0.12 9.70
CA LYS A 225 -11.76 1.00 8.54
C LYS A 225 -13.06 1.13 7.74
N GLY A 226 -13.73 0.01 7.43
CA GLY A 226 -15.04 0.03 6.79
C GLY A 226 -16.09 0.78 7.61
N THR A 227 -16.10 0.56 8.93
CA THR A 227 -17.02 1.23 9.87
C THR A 227 -16.83 2.74 9.85
N ALA A 228 -15.59 3.23 9.88
CA ALA A 228 -15.32 4.67 9.78
C ALA A 228 -15.82 5.28 8.46
N VAL A 229 -15.66 4.54 7.34
CA VAL A 229 -16.06 5.01 6.01
C VAL A 229 -17.58 5.04 5.84
N ILE A 230 -18.29 4.01 6.30
CA ILE A 230 -19.76 4.00 6.19
C ILE A 230 -20.41 5.08 7.08
N HIS A 231 -19.88 5.31 8.29
CA HIS A 231 -20.34 6.41 9.14
C HIS A 231 -20.11 7.78 8.51
N ARG A 232 -19.02 7.95 7.77
CA ARG A 232 -18.74 9.19 7.03
C ARG A 232 -19.71 9.40 5.85
N ALA A 233 -20.17 8.30 5.23
CA ALA A 233 -21.07 8.36 4.09
C ALA A 233 -22.53 8.58 4.50
N ASN A 234 -22.90 8.14 5.71
CA ASN A 234 -24.22 8.39 6.29
C ASN A 234 -24.32 9.86 6.77
N PRO A 235 -25.24 10.66 6.21
CA PRO A 235 -25.47 12.05 6.63
C PRO A 235 -26.12 12.16 8.02
#